data_AF-A0A2B4R5Y6-F1
#
_entry.id   AF-A0A2B4R5Y6-F1
#
_cell.length_a   1.000
_cell.length_b   1.000
_cell.length_c   1.000
_cell.angle_alpha   90.00
_cell.angle_beta   90.00
_cell.angle_gamma   90.00
#
_symmetry.space_group_name_H-M   'P 1'
#
loop_
_entity.id
_entity.type
_entity.pdbx_description
1 polymer ?
#
loop_
_entity_poly.entity_id
_entity_poly.type
_entity_poly.pdbx_seq_one_letter_code
_entity_poly.pdbx_strand_id
1 'polypeptide(L)'
;MAQYVKEGKRIPRRGEIGLTSDEIATFESSGYVMSGSRHRRMEAVRLRKENQIYSADEKRALAMFNYEERSKRENKILSDFREMIHQKINNKK
;
A
#
# COMPACT_ATOMS: atom_id res chain seq x y z
N MET A 1 -3.55 11.73 -4.10
CA MET A 1 -2.55 11.35 -3.08
C MET A 1 -2.11 9.90 -3.25
N ALA A 2 -3.04 8.93 -3.18
CA ALA A 2 -2.73 7.49 -3.28
C ALA A 2 -2.00 7.08 -4.58
N GLN A 3 -2.20 7.82 -5.69
CA GLN A 3 -1.53 7.54 -6.96
C GLN A 3 -0.03 7.93 -6.94
N TYR A 4 0.31 9.07 -6.33
CA TYR A 4 1.72 9.48 -6.16
C TYR A 4 2.51 8.50 -5.28
N VAL A 5 1.85 7.91 -4.28
CA VAL A 5 2.45 6.94 -3.37
C VAL A 5 2.72 5.60 -4.06
N LYS A 6 1.80 5.13 -4.93
CA LYS A 6 2.03 3.92 -5.75
C LYS A 6 3.21 4.06 -6.70
N GLU A 7 3.48 5.27 -7.17
CA GLU A 7 4.58 5.58 -8.09
C GLU A 7 5.91 5.85 -7.35
N GLY A 8 5.95 5.74 -6.01
CA GLY A 8 7.13 6.07 -5.21
C GLY A 8 7.50 7.56 -5.26
N LYS A 9 6.56 8.40 -5.69
CA LYS A 9 6.78 9.82 -5.89
C LYS A 9 6.57 10.58 -4.59
N ARG A 10 7.42 11.58 -4.38
CA ARG A 10 7.32 12.47 -3.22
C ARG A 10 5.93 13.11 -3.16
N ILE A 11 5.36 13.09 -1.96
CA ILE A 11 4.11 13.77 -1.64
C ILE A 11 4.30 15.30 -1.68
N PRO A 12 3.48 16.05 -2.46
CA PRO A 12 3.55 17.51 -2.53
C PRO A 12 3.28 18.18 -1.18
N ARG A 13 4.04 19.24 -0.86
CA ARG A 13 3.76 20.15 0.26
C ARG A 13 2.62 21.11 -0.11
N ARG A 14 2.03 21.82 0.87
CA ARG A 14 0.90 22.75 0.63
C ARG A 14 1.19 23.79 -0.46
N GLY A 15 2.42 24.33 -0.50
CA GLY A 15 2.84 25.29 -1.53
C GLY A 15 3.22 24.66 -2.87
N GLU A 16 3.18 23.34 -2.96
CA GLU A 16 3.49 22.54 -4.16
C GLU A 16 2.20 21.92 -4.75
N ILE A 17 1.03 22.25 -4.18
CA ILE A 17 -0.27 21.80 -4.70
C ILE A 17 -0.48 22.45 -6.07
N GLY A 18 -0.49 21.63 -7.12
CA GLY A 18 -0.60 22.07 -8.52
C GLY A 18 0.66 21.86 -9.34
N LEU A 19 1.79 21.51 -8.70
CA LEU A 19 2.99 21.04 -9.39
C LEU A 19 3.04 19.51 -9.36
N THR A 20 3.54 18.93 -10.44
CA THR A 20 3.88 17.51 -10.53
C THR A 20 5.17 17.23 -9.76
N SER A 21 5.35 15.98 -9.32
CA SER A 21 6.56 15.56 -8.60
C SER A 21 7.84 15.78 -9.41
N ASP A 22 7.76 15.66 -10.74
CA ASP A 22 8.90 15.82 -11.64
C ASP A 22 9.28 17.30 -11.79
N GLU A 23 8.30 18.20 -11.87
CA GLU A 23 8.54 19.65 -11.83
C GLU A 23 9.18 20.06 -10.50
N ILE A 24 8.71 19.51 -9.39
CA ILE A 24 9.27 19.79 -8.06
C ILE A 24 10.74 19.38 -7.99
N ALA A 25 11.09 18.18 -8.47
CA ALA A 25 12.47 17.71 -8.51
C ALA A 25 13.35 18.58 -9.42
N THR A 26 12.81 19.02 -10.55
CA THR A 26 13.51 19.90 -11.51
C THR A 26 13.78 21.28 -10.91
N PHE A 27 12.83 21.85 -10.16
CA PHE A 27 13.04 23.11 -9.47
C PHE A 27 14.07 22.98 -8.35
N GLU A 28 14.04 21.89 -7.58
CA GLU A 28 15.04 21.66 -6.52
C GLU A 28 16.45 21.44 -7.08
N SER A 29 16.59 20.70 -8.20
CA SER A 29 17.88 20.52 -8.88
C SER A 29 18.41 21.82 -9.48
N SER A 30 17.52 22.70 -9.92
CA SER A 30 17.86 24.05 -10.40
C SER A 30 18.20 25.03 -9.26
N GLY A 31 18.13 24.59 -7.99
CA GLY A 31 18.49 25.38 -6.82
C GLY A 31 17.34 26.18 -6.19
N TYR A 32 16.09 26.01 -6.68
CA TYR A 32 14.93 26.60 -6.05
C TYR A 32 14.63 25.91 -4.72
N VAL A 33 14.28 26.72 -3.72
CA VAL A 33 13.94 26.24 -2.38
C VAL A 33 12.44 26.08 -2.27
N MET A 34 11.98 24.84 -2.16
CA MET A 34 10.57 24.58 -1.96
C MET A 34 10.09 24.99 -0.57
N SER A 35 8.81 25.39 -0.48
CA SER A 35 8.22 25.88 0.77
C SER A 35 8.34 24.86 1.90
N GLY A 36 9.04 25.22 2.97
CA GLY A 36 9.25 24.36 4.14
C GLY A 36 10.44 23.40 4.07
N SER A 37 11.14 23.29 2.93
CA SER A 37 12.29 22.40 2.75
C SER A 37 13.48 22.72 3.68
N ARG A 38 13.73 24.01 3.98
CA ARG A 38 14.80 24.44 4.90
C ARG A 38 14.44 24.27 6.39
N HIS A 39 13.18 24.02 6.71
CA HIS A 39 12.74 23.93 8.10
C HIS A 39 12.73 22.46 8.56
N ARG A 40 13.79 22.06 9.29
CA ARG A 40 13.98 20.67 9.77
C ARG A 40 12.75 20.04 10.41
N ARG A 41 12.01 20.80 11.24
CA ARG A 41 10.79 20.31 11.90
C ARG A 41 9.67 20.01 10.89
N MET A 42 9.47 20.87 9.90
CA MET A 42 8.46 20.66 8.86
C MET A 42 8.83 19.50 7.95
N GLU A 43 10.11 19.35 7.64
CA GLU A 43 10.60 18.24 6.82
C GLU A 43 10.45 16.89 7.53
N ALA A 44 10.72 16.83 8.84
CA ALA A 44 10.42 15.65 9.64
C ALA A 44 8.92 15.33 9.69
N VAL A 45 8.05 16.34 9.75
CA VAL A 45 6.59 16.13 9.68
C VAL A 45 6.17 15.58 8.33
N ARG A 46 6.75 16.08 7.23
CA ARG A 46 6.53 15.55 5.88
C ARG A 46 6.91 14.08 5.79
N LEU A 47 8.13 13.74 6.18
CA LEU A 47 8.62 12.36 6.21
C LEU A 47 7.73 11.45 7.07
N ARG A 48 7.28 11.94 8.23
CA ARG A 48 6.35 11.18 9.09
C ARG A 48 5.01 10.92 8.40
N LYS A 49 4.47 11.91 7.68
CA LYS A 49 3.21 11.78 6.94
C LYS A 49 3.34 10.82 5.76
N GLU A 50 4.48 10.85 5.10
CA GLU A 50 4.83 9.91 4.03
C GLU A 50 4.88 8.47 4.57
N ASN A 51 5.63 8.25 5.67
CA ASN A 51 5.72 6.96 6.35
C ASN A 51 4.37 6.45 6.90
N GLN A 52 3.47 7.34 7.33
CA GLN A 52 2.12 6.95 7.76
C GLN A 52 1.31 6.34 6.62
N ILE A 53 1.49 6.82 5.40
CA ILE A 53 0.75 6.33 4.24
C ILE A 53 1.36 5.02 3.75
N TYR A 54 2.70 4.94 3.66
CA TYR A 54 3.38 3.67 3.33
C TYR A 54 2.98 2.55 4.30
N SER A 55 2.99 2.81 5.61
CA SER A 55 2.54 1.82 6.60
C SER A 55 1.08 1.40 6.44
N ALA A 56 0.19 2.31 5.99
CA ALA A 56 -1.21 1.98 5.76
C ALA A 56 -1.40 1.09 4.51
N ASP A 57 -0.71 1.40 3.42
CA ASP A 57 -0.78 0.60 2.19
C ASP A 57 -0.07 -0.75 2.34
N GLU A 58 1.07 -0.81 3.04
CA GLU A 58 1.72 -2.07 3.41
C GLU A 58 0.80 -2.94 4.27
N LYS A 59 0.15 -2.38 5.29
CA LYS A 59 -0.82 -3.11 6.11
C LYS A 59 -2.01 -3.60 5.29
N ARG A 60 -2.49 -2.81 4.33
CA ARG A 60 -3.56 -3.23 3.41
C ARG A 60 -3.09 -4.38 2.52
N ALA A 61 -1.90 -4.30 1.95
CA ALA A 61 -1.33 -5.36 1.13
C ALA A 61 -1.15 -6.66 1.93
N LEU A 62 -0.61 -6.58 3.15
CA LEU A 62 -0.49 -7.71 4.09
C LEU A 62 -1.85 -8.31 4.46
N ALA A 63 -2.86 -7.48 4.71
CA ALA A 63 -4.20 -7.95 5.01
C ALA A 63 -4.85 -8.69 3.83
N MET A 64 -4.67 -8.18 2.59
CA MET A 64 -5.14 -8.84 1.38
C MET A 64 -4.44 -10.18 1.16
N PHE A 65 -3.12 -10.23 1.34
CA PHE A 65 -2.35 -11.48 1.24
C PHE A 65 -2.82 -12.54 2.25
N ASN A 66 -3.00 -12.15 3.52
CA ASN A 66 -3.50 -13.06 4.55
C ASN A 66 -4.93 -13.55 4.26
N TYR A 67 -5.78 -12.69 3.70
CA TYR A 67 -7.13 -13.07 3.29
C TYR A 67 -7.11 -14.10 2.15
N GLU A 68 -6.29 -13.90 1.13
CA GLU A 68 -6.14 -14.84 0.02
C GLU A 68 -5.60 -16.20 0.48
N GLU A 69 -4.55 -16.21 1.31
CA GLU A 69 -4.01 -17.46 1.87
C GLU A 69 -5.03 -18.20 2.73
N ARG A 70 -5.81 -17.46 3.54
CA ARG A 70 -6.91 -18.04 4.31
C ARG A 70 -7.99 -18.62 3.40
N SER A 71 -8.40 -17.91 2.36
CA SER A 71 -9.42 -18.37 1.41
C SER A 71 -8.96 -19.65 0.68
N LYS A 72 -7.71 -19.73 0.25
CA LYS A 72 -7.13 -20.95 -0.34
C LYS A 72 -7.17 -22.13 0.62
N ARG A 73 -6.81 -21.91 1.89
CA ARG A 73 -6.85 -22.95 2.92
C ARG A 73 -8.28 -23.41 3.19
N GLU A 74 -9.22 -22.49 3.32
CA GLU A 74 -10.64 -22.79 3.53
C GLU A 74 -11.22 -23.58 2.34
N ASN A 75 -10.91 -23.17 1.10
CA ASN A 75 -11.34 -23.89 -0.11
C ASN A 75 -10.80 -25.32 -0.18
N LYS A 76 -9.54 -25.53 0.22
CA LYS A 76 -8.95 -26.87 0.30
C LYS A 76 -9.69 -27.75 1.30
N ILE A 77 -9.93 -27.24 2.51
CA ILE A 77 -10.67 -27.95 3.56
C ILE A 77 -12.09 -28.30 3.08
N LEU A 78 -12.78 -27.38 2.40
CA LEU A 78 -14.09 -27.64 1.83
C LEU A 78 -14.07 -28.72 0.75
N SER A 79 -13.02 -28.75 -0.08
CA SER A 79 -12.82 -29.81 -1.08
C SER A 79 -12.62 -31.17 -0.42
N ASP A 80 -11.68 -31.26 0.53
CA ASP A 80 -11.36 -32.49 1.26
C ASP A 80 -12.61 -33.03 2.00
N PHE A 81 -13.42 -32.14 2.58
CA PHE A 81 -14.66 -32.53 3.27
C PHE A 81 -15.73 -33.05 2.31
N ARG A 82 -15.89 -32.42 1.13
CA ARG A 82 -16.81 -32.90 0.09
C ARG A 82 -16.41 -34.29 -0.39
N GLU A 83 -15.12 -34.52 -0.64
CA GLU A 83 -14.61 -35.83 -1.03
C GLU A 83 -14.90 -36.90 0.04
N MET A 84 -14.66 -36.59 1.31
CA MET A 84 -14.94 -37.51 2.42
C MET A 84 -16.43 -37.89 2.50
N ILE A 85 -17.33 -36.93 2.31
CA ILE A 85 -18.78 -37.19 2.26
C ILE A 85 -19.14 -38.06 1.06
N HIS A 86 -18.62 -37.74 -0.13
CA HIS A 86 -18.87 -38.53 -1.34
C HIS A 86 -18.40 -39.97 -1.19
N GLN A 87 -17.20 -40.19 -0.63
CA GLN A 87 -16.70 -41.53 -0.32
C GLN A 87 -17.62 -42.27 0.65
N LYS A 88 -18.08 -41.62 1.73
CA LYS A 88 -18.97 -42.23 2.72
C LYS A 88 -20.36 -42.58 2.16
N ILE A 89 -20.89 -41.77 1.24
CA ILE A 89 -22.17 -42.04 0.56
C ILE A 89 -22.01 -43.21 -0.43
N ASN A 90 -20.92 -43.22 -1.21
CA ASN A 90 -20.68 -44.28 -2.19
C ASN A 90 -20.34 -45.63 -1.56
N ASN A 91 -19.66 -45.67 -0.40
CA ASN A 91 -19.39 -46.90 0.35
C ASN A 91 -20.62 -47.50 1.05
N LYS A 92 -21.76 -46.82 1.05
CA LYS A 92 -23.00 -47.28 1.71
C LYS A 92 -23.99 -47.94 0.73
N LYS A 93 -23.65 -47.98 -0.56
CA LYS A 93 -24.31 -48.81 -1.59
C LYS A 93 -23.53 -50.11 -1.77
#